data_AF-M0AZH2-F1
#
_entry.id   AF-M0AZH2-F1
#
_cell.length_a   1.000
_cell.length_b   1.000
_cell.length_c   1.000
_cell.angle_alpha   90.00
_cell.angle_beta   90.00
_cell.angle_gamma   90.00
#
_symmetry.space_group_name_H-M   'P 1'
#
loop_
_entity.id
_entity.type
_entity.pdbx_description
1 polymer ?
#
loop_
_entity_poly.entity_id
_entity_poly.type
_entity_poly.pdbx_seq_one_letter_code
_entity_poly.pdbx_strand_id
1 'polypeptide(L)'
;MNSLRRRLGMCGVVTLAVVAGLFALGGPTTTIDLFLIGWLAFGGLTLLVAGLRDRIALGVMTVGWPRVAAIGLAVLSVAASSVGFLQLLTAPSVWGALIACLALGTSLILAFGALECGLGGVQLDEELFTVE
;
A
#
# COMPACT_ATOMS: atom_id res chain seq x y z
N MET A 1 18.58 5.26 -9.91
CA MET A 1 17.42 4.91 -9.06
C MET A 1 16.44 6.09 -9.06
N ASN A 2 15.32 5.94 -9.76
CA ASN A 2 14.29 6.99 -9.86
C ASN A 2 13.77 7.37 -8.47
N SER A 3 13.62 8.67 -8.19
CA SER A 3 13.20 9.19 -6.88
C SER A 3 11.86 8.60 -6.41
N LEU A 4 10.96 8.31 -7.34
CA LEU A 4 9.68 7.66 -7.11
C LEU A 4 9.81 6.25 -6.52
N ARG A 5 10.70 5.41 -7.07
CA ARG A 5 10.89 4.03 -6.60
C ARG A 5 11.48 3.97 -5.19
N ARG A 6 12.40 4.91 -4.88
CA ARG A 6 12.92 5.05 -3.52
C ARG A 6 11.82 5.44 -2.53
N ARG A 7 10.89 6.31 -2.93
CA ARG A 7 9.73 6.68 -2.10
C ARG A 7 8.77 5.50 -1.89
N LEU A 8 8.47 4.74 -2.93
CA LEU A 8 7.65 3.52 -2.83
C LEU A 8 8.28 2.47 -1.91
N GLY A 9 9.59 2.21 -2.09
CA GLY A 9 10.34 1.32 -1.22
C GLY A 9 10.34 1.78 0.24
N MET A 10 10.58 3.06 0.50
CA MET A 10 10.50 3.61 1.86
C MET A 10 9.08 3.50 2.44
N CYS A 11 8.04 3.71 1.62
CA CYS A 11 6.66 3.53 2.05
C CYS A 11 6.41 2.07 2.49
N GLY A 12 6.86 1.09 1.70
CA GLY A 12 6.81 -0.32 2.08
C GLY A 12 7.56 -0.65 3.37
N VAL A 13 8.75 -0.08 3.56
CA VAL A 13 9.53 -0.23 4.81
C VAL A 13 8.76 0.33 6.02
N VAL A 14 8.17 1.52 5.89
CA VAL A 14 7.37 2.13 6.96
C VAL A 14 6.15 1.27 7.27
N THR A 15 5.44 0.77 6.28
CA THR A 15 4.29 -0.14 6.48
C THR A 15 4.70 -1.40 7.23
N LEU A 16 5.82 -2.02 6.87
CA LEU A 16 6.32 -3.21 7.55
C LEU A 16 6.82 -2.90 8.97
N ALA A 17 7.40 -1.73 9.21
CA ALA A 17 7.77 -1.29 10.55
C ALA A 17 6.53 -1.10 11.45
N VAL A 18 5.43 -0.58 10.90
CA VAL A 18 4.15 -0.50 11.61
C VAL A 18 3.64 -1.90 11.96
N VAL A 19 3.67 -2.84 11.01
CA VAL A 19 3.30 -4.24 11.25
C VAL A 19 4.14 -4.85 12.38
N ALA A 20 5.47 -4.69 12.33
CA ALA A 20 6.37 -5.18 13.37
C ALA A 20 6.10 -4.54 14.74
N GLY A 21 5.82 -3.23 14.77
CA GLY A 21 5.46 -2.50 15.97
C GLY A 21 4.15 -3.00 16.60
N LEU A 22 3.14 -3.31 15.79
CA LEU A 22 1.87 -3.90 16.27
C LEU A 22 2.09 -5.25 16.96
N PHE A 23 2.98 -6.09 16.42
CA PHE A 23 3.36 -7.34 17.09
C PHE A 23 4.15 -7.10 18.38
N ALA A 24 5.05 -6.12 18.42
CA ALA A 24 5.87 -5.81 19.58
C ALA A 24 5.06 -5.23 20.77
N LEU A 25 3.95 -4.55 20.51
CA LEU A 25 3.14 -3.85 21.52
C LEU A 25 2.07 -4.72 22.21
N GLY A 26 2.12 -6.04 22.07
CA GLY A 26 1.14 -6.97 22.67
C GLY A 26 0.35 -7.78 21.65
N GLY A 27 0.58 -7.55 20.36
CA GLY A 27 0.14 -8.40 19.26
C GLY A 27 -1.37 -8.44 19.01
N PRO A 28 -1.77 -8.83 17.81
CA PRO A 28 -3.17 -9.08 17.48
C PRO A 28 -3.74 -10.19 18.38
N THR A 29 -4.84 -9.90 19.06
CA THR A 29 -5.49 -10.86 19.98
C THR A 29 -6.67 -11.59 19.32
N THR A 30 -7.10 -11.13 18.15
CA THR A 30 -8.22 -11.71 17.40
C THR A 30 -7.80 -12.15 16.00
N THR A 31 -8.55 -13.10 15.43
CA THR A 31 -8.34 -13.57 14.05
C THR A 31 -8.47 -12.46 13.02
N ILE A 32 -9.35 -11.48 13.27
CA ILE A 32 -9.56 -10.36 12.35
C ILE A 32 -8.38 -9.37 12.38
N ASP A 33 -7.74 -9.17 13.53
CA ASP A 33 -6.53 -8.36 13.63
C ASP A 33 -5.36 -9.00 12.89
N LEU A 34 -5.20 -10.33 13.02
CA LEU A 34 -4.19 -11.09 12.26
C LEU A 34 -4.41 -10.96 10.75
N PHE A 35 -5.67 -11.02 10.31
CA PHE A 35 -6.02 -10.84 8.91
C PHE A 35 -5.67 -9.44 8.41
N LEU A 36 -6.05 -8.39 9.15
CA LEU A 36 -5.75 -7.00 8.81
C LEU A 36 -4.24 -6.74 8.78
N ILE A 37 -3.49 -7.30 9.73
CA ILE A 37 -2.03 -7.17 9.76
C ILE A 37 -1.39 -7.91 8.60
N GLY A 38 -1.86 -9.12 8.27
CA GLY A 38 -1.40 -9.87 7.10
C GLY A 38 -1.65 -9.11 5.80
N TRP A 39 -2.81 -8.46 5.69
CA TRP A 39 -3.16 -7.60 4.56
C TRP A 39 -2.21 -6.40 4.44
N LEU A 40 -1.93 -5.72 5.55
CA LEU A 40 -0.97 -4.61 5.59
C LEU A 40 0.44 -5.09 5.22
N ALA A 41 0.87 -6.23 5.76
CA ALA A 41 2.16 -6.82 5.47
C ALA A 41 2.30 -7.15 3.99
N PHE A 42 1.26 -7.71 3.36
CA PHE A 42 1.24 -8.00 1.93
C PHE A 42 1.37 -6.73 1.08
N GLY A 43 0.62 -5.67 1.42
CA GLY A 43 0.74 -4.36 0.76
C GLY A 43 2.11 -3.70 0.93
N GLY A 44 2.68 -3.77 2.14
CA GLY A 44 4.03 -3.24 2.42
C GLY A 44 5.12 -4.01 1.68
N LEU A 45 5.01 -5.34 1.62
CA LEU A 45 6.00 -6.21 0.98
C LEU A 45 5.99 -6.04 -0.55
N THR A 46 4.82 -5.91 -1.17
CA THR A 46 4.71 -5.62 -2.61
C THR A 46 5.34 -4.28 -2.98
N LEU A 47 5.12 -3.22 -2.18
CA LEU A 47 5.79 -1.93 -2.35
C LEU A 47 7.31 -2.00 -2.17
N LEU A 48 7.76 -2.74 -1.17
CA LEU A 48 9.19 -2.94 -0.91
C LEU A 48 9.86 -3.68 -2.07
N VAL A 49 9.21 -4.71 -2.61
CA VAL A 49 9.71 -5.44 -3.77
C VAL A 49 9.73 -4.55 -5.01
N ALA A 50 8.72 -3.71 -5.25
CA ALA A 50 8.71 -2.76 -6.35
C ALA A 50 9.82 -1.69 -6.24
N GLY A 51 10.21 -1.32 -5.02
CA GLY A 51 11.32 -0.42 -4.74
C GLY A 51 12.71 -1.06 -4.92
N LEU A 52 12.83 -2.38 -4.77
CA LEU A 52 14.10 -3.10 -4.80
C LEU A 52 14.38 -3.86 -6.11
N ARG A 53 13.35 -4.25 -6.85
CA ARG A 53 13.51 -5.06 -8.08
C ARG A 53 12.91 -4.38 -9.30
N ASP A 54 13.66 -4.40 -10.40
CA ASP A 54 13.25 -3.86 -11.71
C ASP A 54 12.25 -4.77 -12.42
N ARG A 55 12.54 -6.06 -12.43
CA ARG A 55 11.75 -7.09 -13.08
C ARG A 55 11.51 -8.24 -12.11
N ILE A 56 10.27 -8.69 -12.01
CA ILE A 56 9.89 -9.88 -11.25
C ILE A 56 9.49 -10.94 -12.25
N ALA A 57 10.23 -12.05 -12.25
CA ALA A 57 9.87 -13.23 -13.04
C ALA A 57 8.74 -13.98 -12.32
N LEU A 58 7.53 -13.91 -12.86
CA LEU A 58 6.38 -14.72 -12.46
C LEU A 58 6.32 -15.96 -13.36
N GLY A 59 7.34 -16.82 -13.23
CA GLY A 59 7.47 -18.06 -13.99
C GLY A 59 7.75 -17.83 -15.47
N VAL A 60 6.70 -17.52 -16.25
CA VAL A 60 6.74 -17.38 -17.72
C VAL A 60 6.68 -15.93 -18.18
N MET A 61 6.33 -14.98 -17.30
CA MET A 61 6.26 -13.55 -17.62
C MET A 61 7.15 -12.72 -16.69
N THR A 62 7.86 -11.77 -17.27
CA THR A 62 8.54 -10.72 -16.50
C THR A 62 7.59 -9.55 -16.32
N VAL A 63 7.22 -9.26 -15.08
CA VAL A 63 6.41 -8.09 -14.73
C VAL A 63 7.34 -6.99 -14.23
N GLY A 64 7.24 -5.82 -14.86
CA GLY A 64 7.98 -4.65 -14.43
C GLY A 64 7.49 -4.14 -13.08
N TRP A 65 8.38 -3.48 -12.35
CA TRP A 65 8.08 -2.84 -11.06
C TRP A 65 6.82 -1.94 -11.04
N PRO A 66 6.38 -1.24 -12.12
CA PRO A 66 5.21 -0.36 -12.06
C PRO A 66 3.92 -1.12 -11.73
N ARG A 67 3.71 -2.27 -12.37
CA ARG A 67 2.53 -3.11 -12.12
C ARG A 67 2.51 -3.68 -10.70
N VAL A 68 3.69 -4.00 -10.16
CA VAL A 68 3.83 -4.52 -8.79
C VAL A 68 3.52 -3.42 -7.78
N ALA A 69 4.02 -2.21 -8.01
CA ALA A 69 3.67 -1.04 -7.20
C ALA A 69 2.16 -0.75 -7.27
N ALA A 70 1.56 -0.85 -8.46
CA ALA A 70 0.12 -0.66 -8.63
C ALA A 70 -0.71 -1.61 -7.77
N ILE A 71 -0.35 -2.90 -7.76
CA ILE A 71 -1.02 -3.91 -6.93
C ILE A 71 -0.86 -3.58 -5.44
N GLY A 72 0.36 -3.24 -4.97
CA GLY A 72 0.59 -2.91 -3.57
C GLY A 72 -0.20 -1.68 -3.11
N LEU A 73 -0.25 -0.63 -3.95
CA LEU A 73 -1.02 0.58 -3.68
C LEU A 73 -2.53 0.29 -3.67
N ALA A 74 -3.03 -0.52 -4.59
CA ALA A 74 -4.45 -0.92 -4.62
C ALA A 74 -4.84 -1.71 -3.37
N VAL A 75 -4.02 -2.68 -2.96
CA VAL A 75 -4.24 -3.47 -1.74
C VAL A 75 -4.28 -2.57 -0.50
N LEU A 76 -3.34 -1.63 -0.38
CA LEU A 76 -3.31 -0.69 0.74
C LEU A 76 -4.46 0.31 0.70
N SER A 77 -4.91 0.71 -0.49
CA SER A 77 -6.10 1.55 -0.66
C SER A 77 -7.36 0.85 -0.13
N VAL A 78 -7.54 -0.43 -0.44
CA VAL A 78 -8.65 -1.24 0.10
C VAL A 78 -8.53 -1.39 1.61
N ALA A 79 -7.32 -1.60 2.13
CA ALA A 79 -7.09 -1.67 3.58
C ALA A 79 -7.48 -0.36 4.28
N ALA A 80 -6.99 0.77 3.77
CA ALA A 80 -7.24 2.10 4.34
C ALA A 80 -8.73 2.46 4.33
N SER A 81 -9.44 2.20 3.23
CA SER A 81 -10.88 2.43 3.16
C SER A 81 -11.66 1.52 4.11
N SER A 82 -11.31 0.24 4.18
CA SER A 82 -11.94 -0.72 5.10
C SER A 82 -11.79 -0.29 6.55
N VAL A 83 -10.59 0.12 6.97
CA VAL A 83 -10.33 0.64 8.33
C VAL A 83 -11.11 1.92 8.58
N GLY A 84 -11.17 2.84 7.61
CA GLY A 84 -11.96 4.07 7.74
C GLY A 84 -13.45 3.80 7.96
N PHE A 85 -14.04 2.88 7.20
CA PHE A 85 -15.44 2.49 7.37
C PHE A 85 -15.68 1.75 8.69
N LEU A 86 -14.78 0.83 9.07
CA LEU A 86 -14.89 0.14 10.36
C LEU A 86 -14.91 1.14 11.52
N GLN A 87 -14.05 2.15 11.49
CA GLN A 87 -14.00 3.16 12.55
C GLN A 87 -15.28 4.00 12.64
N LEU A 88 -15.93 4.30 11.51
CA LEU A 88 -17.24 4.97 11.49
C LEU A 88 -18.34 4.08 12.08
N LEU A 89 -18.28 2.77 11.85
CA LEU A 89 -19.30 1.81 12.28
C LEU A 89 -19.16 1.43 13.76
N THR A 90 -17.94 1.30 14.28
CA THR A 90 -17.69 0.79 15.64
C THR A 90 -17.58 1.88 16.68
N ALA A 91 -17.15 3.09 16.31
CA ALA A 91 -16.90 4.18 17.25
C ALA A 91 -17.35 5.55 16.67
N PRO A 92 -18.66 5.72 16.42
CA PRO A 92 -19.20 6.96 15.85
C PRO A 92 -18.96 8.13 16.81
N SER A 93 -17.96 8.93 16.48
CA SER A 93 -17.52 10.11 17.23
C SER A 93 -16.93 11.10 16.25
N VAL A 94 -16.90 12.39 16.61
CA VAL A 94 -16.27 13.43 15.77
C VAL A 94 -14.82 13.06 15.46
N TRP A 95 -14.11 12.49 16.44
CA TRP A 95 -12.75 12.02 16.27
C TRP A 95 -12.65 10.79 15.34
N GLY A 96 -13.56 9.82 15.49
CA GLY A 96 -13.65 8.67 14.59
C GLY A 96 -13.94 9.06 13.15
N ALA A 97 -14.82 10.06 12.94
CA ALA A 97 -15.12 10.61 11.63
C ALA A 97 -13.91 11.31 11.00
N LEU A 98 -13.11 12.04 11.78
CA LEU A 98 -11.86 12.64 11.31
C LEU A 98 -10.83 11.57 10.88
N ILE A 99 -10.65 10.52 11.69
CA ILE A 99 -9.77 9.39 11.36
C ILE A 99 -10.25 8.71 10.08
N ALA A 100 -11.55 8.47 9.96
CA ALA A 100 -12.13 7.85 8.77
C ALA A 100 -11.96 8.71 7.51
N CYS A 101 -12.17 10.03 7.61
CA CYS A 101 -11.88 10.96 6.51
C CYS A 101 -10.41 10.89 6.09
N LEU A 102 -9.48 10.87 7.05
CA LEU A 102 -8.05 10.75 6.75
C LEU A 102 -7.73 9.42 6.06
N ALA A 103 -8.31 8.32 6.54
CA ALA A 103 -8.11 6.99 5.99
C ALA A 103 -8.70 6.85 4.58
N LEU A 104 -9.89 7.40 4.34
CA LEU A 104 -10.52 7.43 3.01
C LEU A 104 -9.78 8.36 2.04
N GLY A 105 -9.30 9.51 2.51
CA GLY A 105 -8.44 10.39 1.71
C GLY A 105 -7.12 9.71 1.32
N THR A 106 -6.50 9.01 2.28
CA THR A 106 -5.30 8.19 2.01
C THR A 106 -5.60 7.08 1.02
N SER A 107 -6.73 6.38 1.17
CA SER A 107 -7.20 5.35 0.25
C SER A 107 -7.34 5.88 -1.18
N LEU A 108 -7.91 7.09 -1.33
CA LEU A 108 -8.07 7.72 -2.64
C LEU A 108 -6.71 8.08 -3.26
N ILE A 109 -5.79 8.66 -2.50
CA ILE A 109 -4.43 8.98 -2.97
C ILE A 109 -3.70 7.71 -3.41
N LEU A 110 -3.82 6.63 -2.64
CA LEU A 110 -3.22 5.33 -2.98
C LEU A 110 -3.87 4.74 -4.24
N ALA A 111 -5.19 4.86 -4.41
CA ALA A 111 -5.89 4.39 -5.61
C ALA A 111 -5.45 5.14 -6.87
N PHE A 112 -5.28 6.47 -6.79
CA PHE A 112 -4.71 7.26 -7.87
C PHE A 112 -3.28 6.83 -8.19
N GLY A 113 -2.42 6.68 -7.16
CA GLY A 113 -1.07 6.16 -7.36
C GLY A 113 -1.05 4.78 -8.01
N ALA A 114 -2.00 3.90 -7.66
CA ALA A 114 -2.16 2.58 -8.27
C ALA A 114 -2.54 2.68 -9.75
N LEU A 115 -3.46 3.57 -10.11
CA LEU A 115 -3.86 3.82 -11.49
C LEU A 115 -2.70 4.38 -12.32
N GLU A 116 -1.98 5.37 -11.79
CA GLU A 116 -0.79 5.93 -12.45
C GLU A 116 0.26 4.84 -12.72
N CYS A 117 0.58 4.03 -11.70
CA CYS A 117 1.55 2.94 -11.84
C CYS A 117 1.04 1.80 -12.73
N GLY A 118 -0.27 1.56 -12.77
CA GLY A 118 -0.89 0.47 -13.52
C GLY A 118 -1.07 0.79 -15.01
N LEU A 119 -1.36 2.04 -15.33
CA LEU A 119 -1.56 2.54 -16.69
C LEU A 119 -0.26 3.07 -17.32
N GLY A 120 0.82 3.24 -16.55
CA GLY A 120 2.13 3.66 -17.05
C GLY A 120 2.34 5.16 -17.10
N GLY A 121 1.59 5.94 -16.31
CA GLY A 121 1.68 7.39 -16.27
C GLY A 121 0.57 8.08 -17.06
N VAL A 122 -0.53 8.43 -16.39
CA VAL A 122 -1.61 9.25 -16.98
C VAL A 122 -1.36 10.74 -16.67
N GLN A 123 -0.93 11.05 -15.45
CA GLN A 123 -0.44 12.37 -15.04
C GLN A 123 1.07 12.42 -14.85
N LEU A 124 1.70 11.30 -14.48
CA LEU A 124 3.15 11.20 -14.31
C LEU A 124 3.80 10.82 -15.64
N ASP A 125 4.97 11.39 -15.90
CA ASP A 125 5.71 11.16 -17.15
C ASP A 125 5.96 9.65 -17.38
N GLU A 126 5.64 9.16 -18.56
CA GLU A 126 5.77 7.75 -18.94
C GLU A 126 7.23 7.29 -18.82
N GLU A 127 8.19 8.20 -19.03
CA GLU A 127 9.62 7.94 -18.86
C GLU A 127 9.97 7.47 -17.44
N LEU A 128 9.22 7.88 -16.40
CA LEU A 128 9.44 7.45 -15.02
C LEU A 128 9.17 5.95 -14.81
N PHE A 129 8.33 5.35 -15.65
CA PHE A 129 7.86 3.95 -15.54
C PHE A 129 8.57 3.00 -16.49
N THR A 130 9.44 3.51 -17.35
CA THR A 130 10.27 2.68 -18.23
C THR A 130 11.18 1.77 -17.42
N VAL A 131 11.30 0.52 -17.87
CA VAL A 131 12.17 -0.48 -17.26
C VAL A 131 13.29 -0.74 -18.26
N GLU A 132 14.48 -0.24 -17.94
CA GLU A 132 15.71 -0.53 -18.69
C GLU A 132 16.02 -2.04 -18.70
#